data_AF-A0A7S1HR88-F1
#
_entry.id   AF-A0A7S1HR88-F1
#
_cell.length_a   1.000
_cell.length_b   1.000
_cell.length_c   1.000
_cell.angle_alpha   90.00
_cell.angle_beta   90.00
_cell.angle_gamma   90.00
#
_symmetry.space_group_name_H-M   'P 1'
#
loop_
_entity.id
_entity.type
_entity.pdbx_description
1 polymer ?
#
loop_
_entity_poly.entity_id
_entity_poly.type
_entity_poly.pdbx_seq_one_letter_code
_entity_poly.pdbx_strand_id
1 'polypeptide(L)'
;MVDTFKTTAREKGFQVRDFTFDPEAQHEQEESSEQMKQECADLEQQLVDWSLTAYKEILSSWMHMLTIRVFVESILRYGLPPSFQAAVIKPNKRCEVKVRAVLANQFGKHVSNHWKRSQDDQGGKGPGGAGAGGAGDQDVYPYVSFTVNFNK
;
A
#
# COMPACT_ATOMS: atom_id res chain seq x y z
N MET A 1 33.91 54.95 19.10
CA MET A 1 32.72 54.93 19.99
C MET A 1 31.93 53.64 19.80
N VAL A 2 31.59 53.26 18.55
CA VAL A 2 30.93 51.97 18.24
C VAL A 2 31.82 50.76 18.59
N ASP A 3 33.12 50.81 18.30
CA ASP A 3 34.02 49.68 18.61
C ASP A 3 34.23 49.48 20.11
N THR A 4 34.30 50.57 20.87
CA THR A 4 34.38 50.53 22.34
C THR A 4 33.14 49.87 22.93
N PHE A 5 31.95 50.20 22.41
CA PHE A 5 30.70 49.56 22.81
C PHE A 5 30.65 48.07 22.45
N LYS A 6 31.07 47.68 21.23
CA LYS A 6 31.16 46.28 20.81
C LYS A 6 32.08 45.46 21.72
N THR A 7 33.22 46.02 22.09
CA THR A 7 34.19 45.37 22.99
C THR A 7 33.63 45.19 24.39
N THR A 8 33.07 46.23 25.00
CA THR A 8 32.49 46.14 26.35
C THR A 8 31.25 45.23 26.40
N ALA A 9 30.46 45.17 25.33
CA ALA A 9 29.34 44.23 25.22
C ALA A 9 29.82 42.78 25.13
N ARG A 10 30.86 42.50 24.35
CA ARG A 10 31.50 41.17 24.25
C ARG A 10 32.11 40.71 25.57
N GLU A 11 32.78 41.61 26.27
CA GLU A 11 33.36 41.35 27.61
C GLU A 11 32.30 40.95 28.64
N LYS A 12 31.06 41.42 28.48
CA LYS A 12 29.90 41.04 29.31
C LYS A 12 29.14 39.81 28.79
N GLY A 13 29.67 39.12 27.78
CA GLY A 13 29.08 37.91 27.20
C GLY A 13 27.98 38.18 26.17
N PHE A 14 27.75 39.43 25.75
CA PHE A 14 26.78 39.75 24.70
C PHE A 14 27.43 39.70 23.31
N GLN A 15 26.71 39.14 22.33
CA GLN A 15 27.16 39.06 20.94
C GLN A 15 26.51 40.17 20.13
N VAL A 16 27.27 41.21 19.79
CA VAL A 16 26.79 42.31 18.93
C VAL A 16 26.84 41.86 17.46
N ARG A 17 25.68 41.82 16.80
CA ARG A 17 25.59 41.60 15.35
C ARG A 17 25.64 42.93 14.63
N ASP A 18 26.50 43.01 13.63
CA ASP A 18 26.53 44.13 12.71
C ASP A 18 25.32 44.04 11.78
N PHE A 19 24.49 45.06 11.83
CA PHE A 19 23.28 45.17 11.04
C PHE A 19 23.28 46.56 10.40
N THR A 20 23.24 46.57 9.08
CA THR A 20 23.00 47.78 8.28
C THR A 20 21.57 47.68 7.79
N PHE A 21 20.75 48.67 8.13
CA PHE A 21 19.38 48.71 7.66
C PHE A 21 19.36 49.08 6.17
N ASP A 22 18.96 48.13 5.34
CA ASP A 22 18.75 48.30 3.91
C ASP A 22 17.30 47.88 3.59
N PRO A 23 16.39 48.84 3.34
CA PRO A 23 14.98 48.55 3.12
C PRO A 23 14.73 47.78 1.81
N GLU A 24 15.62 47.92 0.81
CA GLU A 24 15.49 47.23 -0.48
C GLU A 24 15.86 45.76 -0.31
N ALA A 25 16.97 45.46 0.37
CA ALA A 25 17.39 44.10 0.70
C ALA A 25 16.38 43.34 1.61
N GLN A 26 15.72 44.04 2.55
CA GLN A 26 14.66 43.42 3.35
C GLN A 26 13.43 43.06 2.52
N HIS A 27 13.01 43.97 1.63
CA HIS A 27 11.88 43.71 0.74
C HIS A 27 12.17 42.55 -0.22
N GLU A 28 13.34 42.51 -0.84
CA GLU A 28 13.76 41.39 -1.70
C GLU A 28 13.79 40.05 -0.94
N GLN A 29 14.25 40.05 0.31
CA GLN A 29 14.29 38.84 1.13
C GLN A 29 12.89 38.37 1.54
N GLU A 30 11.98 39.28 1.86
CA GLU A 30 10.58 38.94 2.14
C GLU A 30 9.89 38.39 0.88
N GLU A 31 10.05 39.06 -0.26
CA GLU A 31 9.50 38.62 -1.54
C GLU A 31 10.02 37.24 -1.95
N SER A 32 11.34 37.01 -1.85
CA SER A 32 11.94 35.70 -2.12
C SER A 32 11.41 34.61 -1.18
N SER A 33 11.19 34.93 0.10
CA SER A 33 10.61 33.97 1.05
C SER A 33 9.16 33.65 0.73
N GLU A 34 8.37 34.63 0.29
CA GLU A 34 6.99 34.44 -0.12
C GLU A 34 6.90 33.62 -1.41
N GLN A 35 7.73 33.91 -2.41
CA GLN A 35 7.85 33.14 -3.64
C GLN A 35 8.18 31.68 -3.34
N MET A 36 9.19 31.41 -2.51
CA MET A 36 9.56 30.04 -2.13
C MET A 36 8.42 29.29 -1.41
N LYS A 37 7.66 29.97 -0.55
CA LYS A 37 6.51 29.36 0.13
C LYS A 37 5.42 29.00 -0.86
N GLN A 38 5.14 29.87 -1.82
CA GLN A 38 4.16 29.63 -2.86
C GLN A 38 4.58 28.48 -3.77
N GLU A 39 5.82 28.46 -4.24
CA GLU A 39 6.37 27.36 -5.04
C GLU A 39 6.31 26.03 -4.29
N CYS A 40 6.62 26.02 -3.00
CA CYS A 40 6.54 24.81 -2.18
C CYS A 40 5.10 24.27 -2.08
N ALA A 41 4.13 25.16 -1.86
CA ALA A 41 2.71 24.79 -1.84
C ALA A 41 2.23 24.26 -3.20
N ASP A 42 2.64 24.90 -4.29
CA ASP A 42 2.27 24.48 -5.64
C ASP A 42 2.86 23.11 -5.99
N LEU A 43 4.11 22.85 -5.61
CA LEU A 43 4.76 21.55 -5.81
C LEU A 43 4.14 20.46 -4.94
N GLU A 44 3.78 20.77 -3.69
CA GLU A 44 3.09 19.82 -2.81
C GLU A 44 1.75 19.39 -3.43
N GLN A 45 0.96 20.36 -3.90
CA GLN A 45 -0.31 20.08 -4.54
C GLN A 45 -0.15 19.23 -5.80
N GLN A 46 0.79 19.59 -6.67
CA GLN A 46 1.10 18.82 -7.88
C GLN A 46 1.54 17.39 -7.56
N LEU A 47 2.37 17.21 -6.53
CA LEU A 47 2.83 15.89 -6.12
C LEU A 47 1.67 15.03 -5.61
N VAL A 48 0.77 15.59 -4.81
CA VAL A 48 -0.42 14.88 -4.32
C VAL A 48 -1.32 14.47 -5.48
N ASP A 49 -1.61 15.38 -6.41
CA ASP A 49 -2.49 15.10 -7.54
C ASP A 49 -1.90 14.04 -8.47
N TRP A 50 -0.60 14.12 -8.75
CA TRP A 50 0.09 13.13 -9.56
C TRP A 50 0.13 11.76 -8.87
N SER A 51 0.45 11.72 -7.58
CA SER A 51 0.52 10.47 -6.80
C SER A 51 -0.84 9.78 -6.71
N LEU A 52 -1.92 10.54 -6.48
CA LEU A 52 -3.27 10.00 -6.43
C LEU A 52 -3.73 9.47 -7.79
N THR A 53 -3.36 10.15 -8.88
CA THR A 53 -3.67 9.71 -10.24
C THR A 53 -2.94 8.41 -10.57
N ALA A 54 -1.63 8.38 -10.35
CA ALA A 54 -0.81 7.19 -10.57
C ALA A 54 -1.28 6.01 -9.71
N TYR A 55 -1.64 6.24 -8.45
CA TYR A 55 -2.16 5.20 -7.56
C TYR A 55 -3.45 4.58 -8.10
N LYS A 56 -4.39 5.40 -8.58
CA LYS A 56 -5.66 4.92 -9.16
C LYS A 56 -5.42 4.07 -10.41
N GLU A 57 -4.51 4.50 -11.28
CA GLU A 57 -4.15 3.75 -12.48
C GLU A 57 -3.53 2.40 -12.13
N ILE A 58 -2.53 2.38 -11.26
CA ILE A 58 -1.87 1.15 -10.80
C ILE A 58 -2.88 0.20 -10.14
N LEU A 59 -3.76 0.73 -9.27
CA LEU A 59 -4.78 -0.08 -8.61
C LEU A 59 -5.76 -0.68 -9.63
N SER A 60 -6.19 0.10 -10.62
CA SER A 60 -7.05 -0.38 -11.71
C SER A 60 -6.37 -1.48 -12.50
N SER A 61 -5.14 -1.27 -12.95
CA SER A 61 -4.36 -2.28 -13.70
C SER A 61 -4.17 -3.57 -12.88
N TRP A 62 -3.92 -3.44 -11.58
CA TRP A 62 -3.80 -4.61 -10.70
C TRP A 62 -5.11 -5.38 -10.57
N MET A 63 -6.26 -4.70 -10.46
CA MET A 63 -7.58 -5.35 -10.46
C MET A 63 -7.90 -6.05 -11.78
N HIS A 64 -7.46 -5.51 -12.92
CA HIS A 64 -7.56 -6.18 -14.21
C HIS A 64 -6.73 -7.47 -14.23
N MET A 65 -5.50 -7.43 -13.71
CA MET A 65 -4.64 -8.63 -13.61
C MET A 65 -5.27 -9.72 -12.74
N LEU A 66 -5.88 -9.35 -11.61
CA LEU A 66 -6.62 -10.30 -10.76
C LEU A 66 -7.83 -10.89 -11.48
N THR A 67 -8.56 -10.08 -12.25
CA THR A 67 -9.72 -10.52 -13.02
C THR A 67 -9.33 -11.52 -14.10
N ILE A 68 -8.25 -11.24 -14.85
CA ILE A 68 -7.70 -12.16 -15.84
C ILE A 68 -7.27 -13.46 -15.16
N ARG A 69 -6.60 -13.39 -14.01
CA ARG A 69 -6.18 -14.58 -13.26
C ARG A 69 -7.36 -15.44 -12.82
N VAL A 70 -8.41 -14.84 -12.25
CA VAL A 70 -9.67 -15.53 -11.89
C VAL A 70 -10.30 -16.18 -13.10
N PHE A 71 -10.38 -15.46 -14.21
CA PHE A 71 -10.97 -15.99 -15.44
C PHE A 71 -10.18 -17.20 -15.96
N VAL A 72 -8.86 -17.09 -16.11
CA VAL A 72 -8.00 -18.17 -16.61
C VAL A 72 -8.07 -19.39 -15.71
N GLU A 73 -7.94 -19.24 -14.39
CA GLU A 73 -8.05 -20.38 -13.46
C GLU A 73 -9.44 -21.00 -13.45
N SER A 74 -10.50 -20.20 -13.65
CA SER A 74 -11.87 -20.72 -13.77
C SER A 74 -12.05 -21.54 -15.04
N ILE A 75 -11.49 -21.12 -16.17
CA ILE A 75 -11.50 -21.90 -17.41
C ILE A 75 -10.71 -23.20 -17.24
N LEU A 76 -9.52 -23.14 -16.66
CA LEU A 76 -8.68 -24.33 -16.44
C LEU A 76 -9.34 -25.34 -15.51
N ARG A 77 -10.11 -24.86 -14.53
CA ARG A 77 -10.73 -25.71 -13.52
C ARG A 77 -12.12 -26.21 -13.89
N TYR A 78 -12.93 -25.38 -14.55
CA TYR A 78 -14.34 -25.67 -14.86
C TYR A 78 -14.59 -25.96 -16.34
N GLY A 79 -13.63 -25.67 -17.21
CA GLY A 79 -13.71 -25.95 -18.65
C GLY A 79 -14.51 -24.91 -19.44
N LEU A 80 -14.81 -25.26 -20.69
CA LEU A 80 -15.59 -24.47 -21.63
C LEU A 80 -16.97 -25.12 -21.90
N PRO A 81 -18.00 -24.32 -22.24
CA PRO A 81 -18.00 -22.86 -22.28
C PRO A 81 -17.95 -22.22 -20.88
N PRO A 82 -17.47 -20.96 -20.75
CA PRO A 82 -17.40 -20.29 -19.45
C PRO A 82 -18.79 -20.13 -18.84
N SER A 83 -19.06 -20.87 -17.77
CA SER A 83 -20.30 -20.78 -16.99
C SER A 83 -19.94 -20.65 -15.51
N PHE A 84 -19.53 -19.45 -15.12
CA PHE A 84 -19.17 -19.12 -13.74
C PHE A 84 -19.43 -17.65 -13.44
N GLN A 85 -19.71 -17.37 -12.16
CA GLN A 85 -19.88 -16.02 -11.64
C GLN A 85 -18.76 -15.74 -10.63
N ALA A 86 -17.89 -14.77 -10.95
CA ALA A 86 -16.90 -14.28 -10.01
C ALA A 86 -17.55 -13.27 -9.04
N ALA A 87 -17.06 -13.22 -7.81
CA ALA A 87 -17.50 -12.28 -6.78
C ALA A 87 -16.33 -11.84 -5.90
N VAL A 88 -16.37 -10.57 -5.45
CA VAL A 88 -15.43 -10.05 -4.45
C VAL A 88 -16.12 -10.09 -3.09
N ILE A 89 -15.47 -10.73 -2.11
CA ILE A 89 -16.01 -10.88 -0.76
C ILE A 89 -15.07 -10.16 0.21
N LYS A 90 -15.59 -9.14 0.90
CA LYS A 90 -14.92 -8.52 2.05
C LYS A 90 -15.50 -9.11 3.34
N PRO A 91 -14.84 -10.12 3.96
CA PRO A 91 -15.34 -10.69 5.20
C PRO A 91 -15.28 -9.67 6.35
N ASN A 92 -16.24 -9.74 7.26
CA ASN A 92 -16.17 -9.00 8.52
C ASN A 92 -14.93 -9.43 9.32
N LYS A 93 -14.39 -8.49 10.11
CA LYS A 93 -13.23 -8.76 10.99
C LYS A 93 -13.50 -10.03 11.81
N ARG A 94 -12.54 -10.97 11.83
CA ARG A 94 -12.59 -12.27 12.53
C ARG A 94 -13.57 -13.32 11.96
N CYS A 95 -14.34 -13.01 10.90
CA CYS A 95 -15.27 -13.96 10.29
C CYS A 95 -14.71 -14.71 9.08
N GLU A 96 -13.47 -14.42 8.66
CA GLU A 96 -12.85 -15.04 7.48
C GLU A 96 -12.89 -16.56 7.54
N VAL A 97 -12.47 -17.16 8.66
CA VAL A 97 -12.49 -18.63 8.85
C VAL A 97 -13.89 -19.20 8.66
N LYS A 98 -14.93 -18.52 9.18
CA LYS A 98 -16.33 -18.95 9.02
C LYS A 98 -16.79 -18.85 7.58
N VAL A 99 -16.46 -17.75 6.89
CA VAL A 99 -16.78 -17.56 5.47
C VAL A 99 -16.12 -18.66 4.62
N ARG A 100 -14.84 -18.94 4.85
CA ARG A 100 -14.11 -20.02 4.17
C ARG A 100 -14.76 -21.39 4.38
N ALA A 101 -15.15 -21.70 5.62
CA ALA A 101 -15.81 -22.96 5.96
C ALA A 101 -17.16 -23.12 5.23
N VAL A 102 -17.99 -22.07 5.20
CA VAL A 102 -19.28 -22.09 4.49
C VAL A 102 -19.08 -22.29 2.99
N LEU A 103 -18.15 -21.55 2.37
CA LEU A 103 -17.85 -21.68 0.94
C LEU A 103 -17.30 -23.07 0.60
N ALA A 104 -16.41 -23.62 1.44
CA ALA A 104 -15.87 -24.96 1.25
C ALA A 104 -16.98 -26.04 1.31
N ASN A 105 -17.93 -25.90 2.22
CA ASN A 105 -19.06 -26.82 2.33
C ASN A 105 -20.02 -26.73 1.12
N GLN A 106 -20.29 -25.53 0.61
CA GLN A 106 -21.19 -25.33 -0.53
C GLN A 106 -20.56 -25.83 -1.84
N PHE A 107 -19.31 -25.47 -2.10
CA PHE A 107 -18.64 -25.74 -3.38
C PHE A 107 -17.77 -27.00 -3.39
N GLY A 108 -17.51 -27.64 -2.24
CA GLY A 108 -16.67 -28.83 -2.13
C GLY A 108 -17.35 -30.17 -2.43
N LYS A 109 -18.67 -30.21 -2.63
CA LYS A 109 -19.43 -31.46 -2.79
C LYS A 109 -19.23 -32.14 -4.15
N HIS A 110 -19.02 -31.36 -5.21
CA HIS A 110 -18.92 -31.85 -6.60
C HIS A 110 -17.52 -31.77 -7.20
N VAL A 111 -16.53 -31.36 -6.39
CA VAL A 111 -15.15 -31.12 -6.85
C VAL A 111 -14.32 -32.36 -6.58
N SER A 112 -13.47 -32.72 -7.55
CA SER A 112 -12.58 -33.88 -7.47
C SER A 112 -11.75 -33.85 -6.17
N ASN A 113 -11.47 -35.03 -5.61
CA ASN A 113 -10.68 -35.16 -4.38
C ASN A 113 -9.28 -34.54 -4.50
N HIS A 114 -8.82 -34.25 -5.72
CA HIS A 114 -7.57 -33.53 -6.00
C HIS A 114 -7.51 -32.12 -5.39
N TRP A 115 -8.65 -31.47 -5.17
CA TRP A 115 -8.74 -30.15 -4.54
C TRP A 115 -9.28 -30.16 -3.10
N LYS A 116 -9.57 -31.35 -2.54
CA LYS A 116 -9.89 -31.48 -1.12
C LYS A 116 -8.59 -31.67 -0.36
N ARG A 117 -8.23 -30.69 0.47
CA ARG A 117 -7.19 -30.91 1.49
C ARG A 117 -7.68 -32.04 2.41
N SER A 118 -6.88 -33.09 2.57
CA SER A 118 -7.17 -34.18 3.50
C SER A 118 -7.37 -33.60 4.90
N GLN A 119 -8.43 -34.05 5.57
CA GLN A 119 -8.90 -33.53 6.85
C GLN A 119 -7.93 -33.80 8.02
N ASP A 120 -6.88 -34.60 7.79
CA ASP A 120 -5.88 -34.99 8.80
C ASP A 120 -4.80 -33.95 9.11
N ASP A 121 -4.74 -32.83 8.38
CA ASP A 121 -3.72 -31.79 8.62
C ASP A 121 -4.19 -30.67 9.57
N GLN A 122 -5.23 -30.93 10.35
CA GLN A 122 -5.70 -30.07 11.44
C GLN A 122 -4.97 -30.42 12.75
N GLY A 123 -3.64 -30.43 12.72
CA GLY A 123 -2.82 -30.77 13.90
C GLY A 123 -1.36 -30.35 13.86
N GLY A 124 -0.83 -29.89 12.72
CA GLY A 124 0.60 -29.64 12.55
C GLY A 124 1.04 -28.20 12.86
N LYS A 125 1.17 -27.83 14.15
CA LYS A 125 2.22 -26.87 14.52
C LYS A 125 3.54 -27.64 14.54
N GLY A 126 4.32 -27.56 13.47
CA GLY A 126 5.66 -28.16 13.38
C GLY A 126 6.57 -27.40 12.41
N PRO A 127 7.85 -27.13 12.75
CA PRO A 127 8.75 -26.31 11.97
C PRO A 127 9.44 -27.13 10.88
N GLY A 128 9.42 -26.67 9.63
CA GLY A 128 10.25 -27.22 8.54
C GLY A 128 9.58 -28.30 7.71
N GLY A 129 9.00 -27.90 6.57
CA GLY A 129 8.61 -28.79 5.48
C GLY A 129 8.96 -28.14 4.15
N ALA A 130 10.25 -28.16 3.80
CA ALA A 130 10.74 -27.68 2.52
C ALA A 130 10.65 -28.79 1.46
N GLY A 131 10.07 -28.47 0.30
CA GLY A 131 10.49 -29.06 -0.98
C GLY A 131 9.44 -29.78 -1.81
N ALA A 132 8.75 -29.03 -2.68
CA ALA A 132 8.62 -29.35 -4.11
C ALA A 132 8.19 -28.07 -4.86
N GLY A 133 9.03 -27.60 -5.77
CA GLY A 133 8.98 -26.25 -6.34
C GLY A 133 7.77 -25.96 -7.24
N GLY A 134 7.15 -24.82 -6.99
CA GLY A 134 6.07 -24.19 -7.74
C GLY A 134 5.54 -23.02 -6.94
N ALA A 135 5.48 -21.82 -7.52
CA ALA A 135 5.26 -20.55 -6.83
C ALA A 135 4.06 -20.52 -5.88
N GLY A 136 4.34 -20.34 -4.58
CA GLY A 136 3.42 -19.80 -3.58
C GLY A 136 2.53 -20.85 -2.93
N ASP A 137 2.74 -21.06 -1.64
CA ASP A 137 1.83 -21.68 -0.68
C ASP A 137 0.42 -21.07 -0.82
N GLN A 138 -0.39 -21.62 -1.73
CA GLN A 138 -1.76 -21.18 -1.98
C GLN A 138 -2.68 -22.11 -1.22
N ASP A 139 -3.45 -21.54 -0.30
CA ASP A 139 -4.58 -22.24 0.31
C ASP A 139 -5.47 -22.83 -0.80
N VAL A 140 -5.39 -24.15 -0.98
CA VAL A 140 -6.14 -24.83 -2.02
C VAL A 140 -7.59 -24.96 -1.57
N TYR A 141 -8.47 -24.16 -2.18
CA TYR A 141 -9.91 -24.21 -1.94
C TYR A 141 -10.62 -25.05 -3.02
N PRO A 142 -11.80 -25.65 -2.72
CA PRO A 142 -12.62 -26.34 -3.72
C PRO A 142 -13.23 -25.40 -4.79
N TYR A 143 -12.96 -24.10 -4.72
CA TYR A 143 -13.36 -23.09 -5.70
C TYR A 143 -12.15 -22.21 -6.05
N VAL A 144 -12.17 -21.55 -7.21
CA VAL A 144 -11.13 -20.57 -7.58
C VAL A 144 -11.21 -19.38 -6.62
N SER A 145 -10.10 -19.04 -5.97
CA SER A 145 -10.06 -17.97 -4.98
C SER A 145 -8.68 -17.37 -4.85
N PHE A 146 -8.62 -16.04 -4.76
CA PHE A 146 -7.43 -15.30 -4.41
C PHE A 146 -7.71 -14.41 -3.21
N THR A 147 -6.80 -14.42 -2.24
CA THR A 147 -6.83 -13.48 -1.13
C THR A 147 -6.09 -12.22 -1.55
N VAL A 148 -6.78 -11.09 -1.49
CA VAL A 148 -6.22 -9.77 -1.79
C VAL A 148 -6.04 -9.02 -0.49
N ASN A 149 -4.77 -8.79 -0.11
CA ASN A 149 -4.44 -8.04 1.09
C ASN A 149 -4.24 -6.58 0.73
N PHE A 150 -5.24 -5.76 1.07
CA PHE A 150 -5.02 -4.32 1.23
C PHE A 150 -4.42 -4.15 2.62
N ASN A 151 -3.21 -3.59 2.71
CA ASN A 151 -2.44 -3.51 3.97
C ASN A 151 -3.28 -3.03 5.17
N LYS A 152 -2.96 -3.61 6.33
CA LYS A 152 -3.67 -3.57 7.61
C LYS A 152 -3.87 -2.19 8.21
#